data_AF-J9EM70-F1
#
_entry.id   AF-J9EM70-F1
#
_cell.length_a   1.000
_cell.length_b   1.000
_cell.length_c   1.000
_cell.angle_alpha   90.00
_cell.angle_beta   90.00
_cell.angle_gamma   90.00
#
_symmetry.space_group_name_H-M   'P 1'
#
loop_
_entity.id
_entity.type
_entity.pdbx_description
1 polymer ?
#
loop_
_entity_poly.entity_id
_entity_poly.type
_entity_poly.pdbx_seq_one_letter_code
_entity_poly.pdbx_strand_id
1 'polypeptide(L)' 'MKLTSTQQSLVRQTANIFRIFVQWGTVPFIVYLGFRHGADPQPNGEVIPLSLSGIFYG' A
#
# COMPACT_ATOMS: atom_id res chain seq x y z
N MET A 1 -23.85 21.78 10.12
CA MET A 1 -23.58 21.24 11.48
C MET A 1 -22.17 21.64 11.88
N LYS A 2 -21.99 22.34 13.02
CA LYS A 2 -20.65 22.65 13.52
C LYS A 2 -20.17 21.44 14.31
N LEU A 3 -19.10 20.79 13.84
CA LEU A 3 -18.45 19.71 14.58
C LEU A 3 -17.90 20.29 15.90
N THR A 4 -18.09 19.56 16.99
CA THR A 4 -17.48 19.93 18.28
C THR A 4 -15.95 19.91 18.13
N SER A 5 -15.23 20.77 18.85
CA SER A 5 -13.77 20.90 18.76
C SER A 5 -13.04 19.55 18.86
N THR A 6 -13.51 18.66 19.73
CA THR A 6 -13.00 17.29 19.88
C THR A 6 -13.20 16.44 18.62
N GLN A 7 -14.36 16.53 17.98
CA GLN A 7 -14.63 15.80 16.73
C GLN A 7 -13.76 16.32 15.58
N GLN A 8 -13.53 17.64 15.53
CA GLN A 8 -12.67 18.23 14.51
C GLN A 8 -11.20 17.81 14.70
N SER A 9 -10.74 17.73 15.94
CA SER A 9 -9.39 17.22 16.27
C SER A 9 -9.23 15.77 15.85
N LEU A 10 -10.19 14.91 16.19
CA LEU A 10 -10.18 13.49 15.80
C LEU A 10 -10.16 13.31 14.29
N VAL A 11 -11.00 14.03 13.54
CA VAL A 11 -11.03 13.96 12.07
C VAL A 11 -9.69 14.38 11.47
N ARG A 12 -9.08 15.47 11.97
CA ARG A 12 -7.77 15.93 11.52
C ARG A 12 -6.67 14.90 11.82
N GLN A 13 -6.69 14.29 13.00
CA GLN A 13 -5.70 13.30 13.39
C GLN A 13 -5.83 12.03 12.54
N THR A 14 -7.04 11.53 12.33
CA THR A 14 -7.32 10.40 11.44
C THR A 14 -6.89 10.69 10.01
N ALA A 15 -7.19 11.89 9.48
CA ALA A 15 -6.78 12.29 8.13
C ALA A 15 -5.24 12.35 8.00
N ASN A 16 -4.54 12.83 9.02
CA ASN A 16 -3.08 12.87 9.02
C ASN A 16 -2.46 11.47 9.07
N ILE A 17 -2.99 10.58 9.92
CA ILE A 17 -2.53 9.18 10.00
C ILE A 17 -2.79 8.48 8.67
N PHE A 18 -3.98 8.65 8.10
CA PHE A 18 -4.32 8.10 6.78
C PHE A 18 -3.38 8.60 5.69
N ARG A 19 -3.09 9.91 5.67
CA ARG A 19 -2.13 10.50 4.73
C ARG A 19 -0.75 9.86 4.86
N ILE A 20 -0.24 9.69 6.08
CA ILE A 20 1.06 9.06 6.34
C ILE A 20 1.04 7.60 5.84
N PHE A 21 -0.02 6.86 6.14
CA PHE A 21 -0.18 5.48 5.72
C PHE A 21 -0.20 5.35 4.19
N VAL A 22 -0.90 6.23 3.48
CA VAL A 22 -0.91 6.21 2.00
C VAL A 22 0.45 6.62 1.44
N GLN A 23 1.09 7.65 1.99
CA GLN A 23 2.37 8.14 1.48
C GLN A 23 3.51 7.12 1.62
N TRP A 24 3.57 6.41 2.74
CA TRP A 24 4.70 5.52 3.05
C TRP A 24 4.34 4.03 3.06
N GLY A 25 3.08 3.70 3.29
CA GLY A 25 2.60 2.33 3.42
C GLY A 25 2.14 1.70 2.12
N THR A 26 1.74 2.48 1.11
CA THR A 26 1.18 1.93 -0.14
C THR A 26 2.17 1.04 -0.89
N VAL A 27 3.42 1.48 -1.07
CA VAL A 27 4.45 0.69 -1.77
C VAL A 27 4.77 -0.63 -1.07
N PRO A 28 5.15 -0.66 0.22
CA PRO A 28 5.42 -1.92 0.91
C PRO A 28 4.18 -2.83 0.99
N PHE A 29 2.97 -2.25 1.07
CA PHE A 29 1.74 -3.02 1.05
C PHE A 29 1.50 -3.74 -0.30
N ILE A 30 1.71 -3.04 -1.43
CA ILE A 30 1.60 -3.66 -2.76
C ILE A 30 2.64 -4.76 -2.95
N VAL A 31 3.89 -4.52 -2.53
CA VAL A 31 4.97 -5.52 -2.59
C VAL A 31 4.59 -6.77 -1.79
N TYR A 32 4.09 -6.59 -0.57
CA TYR A 32 3.59 -7.69 0.26
C TYR A 32 2.46 -8.48 -0.44
N LEU A 33 1.49 -7.79 -1.06
CA LEU A 33 0.42 -8.44 -1.80
C LEU A 33 0.95 -9.23 -3.00
N GLY A 34 1.93 -8.69 -3.72
CA GLY A 34 2.58 -9.37 -4.86
C GLY A 34 3.33 -10.64 -4.45
N PHE A 35 4.01 -10.63 -3.29
CA PHE A 35 4.61 -11.85 -2.73
C PHE A 35 3.56 -12.87 -2.27
N ARG A 36 2.43 -12.41 -1.73
CA ARG A 36 1.40 -13.30 -1.14
C ARG A 36 0.49 -13.93 -2.18
N HIS A 37 0.09 -13.19 -3.22
CA HIS A 37 -0.83 -13.67 -4.25
C HIS A 37 -0.12 -14.24 -5.48
N GLY A 38 1.19 -14.00 -5.61
CA GLY A 38 1.96 -14.42 -6.78
C GLY A 38 1.68 -13.55 -8.00
N ALA A 39 2.47 -13.74 -9.05
CA ALA A 39 2.27 -13.07 -10.33
C ALA A 39 1.22 -13.83 -11.15
N ASP A 40 0.39 -13.07 -11.89
CA ASP A 40 -0.47 -13.66 -12.90
C ASP A 40 0.39 -14.32 -13.99
N PRO A 41 -0.05 -15.46 -14.55
CA PRO A 41 0.68 -16.13 -15.61
C PRO A 41 0.79 -15.22 -16.83
N GLN A 42 2.01 -15.09 -17.36
CA GLN A 42 2.25 -14.39 -18.61
C GLN A 42 1.54 -15.10 -19.78
N PRO A 43 1.38 -14.44 -20.95
CA PRO A 43 0.72 -15.04 -22.11
C PRO A 43 1.36 -16.35 -22.59
N ASN A 44 2.64 -16.58 -22.27
CA ASN A 44 3.38 -17.81 -22.52
C ASN A 44 3.19 -18.90 -21.44
N GLY A 45 2.42 -18.62 -20.38
CA GLY A 45 2.18 -19.51 -19.25
C GLY A 45 3.24 -19.44 -18.14
N GLU A 46 4.29 -18.63 -18.29
CA GLU A 46 5.32 -18.49 -17.25
C GLU A 46 4.84 -17.62 -16.09
N VAL A 47 5.09 -18.09 -14.86
CA VAL A 47 4.87 -17.32 -13.64
C VAL A 47 6.24 -16.86 -13.15
N ILE A 48 6.56 -15.59 -13.34
CA ILE A 48 7.78 -14.98 -12.80
C ILE A 48 7.45 -14.44 -11.41
N PRO A 49 7.89 -15.09 -10.32
CA PRO A 49 7.59 -14.62 -8.98
C PRO A 49 8.29 -13.28 -8.73
N LEU A 50 7.62 -12.40 -7.98
CA LEU A 50 8.25 -11.21 -7.44
C LEU A 50 9.48 -11.64 -6.62
N SER A 51 10.64 -11.03 -6.88
CA SER A 51 11.88 -11.30 -6.15
C SER A 51 12.46 -10.00 -5.61
N LEU A 52 13.14 -10.05 -4.46
CA LEU A 52 13.76 -8.86 -3.88
C LEU A 52 14.80 -8.26 -4.83
N SER A 53 15.58 -9.10 -5.51
CA SER A 53 16.52 -8.66 -6.54
C SER A 53 15.83 -7.94 -7.69
N GLY A 54 14.69 -8.45 -8.19
CA GLY A 54 13.92 -7.76 -9.24
C GLY A 54 13.36 -6.42 -8.78
N ILE A 55 12.94 -6.30 -7.51
CA ILE A 55 12.44 -5.03 -6.96
C ILE A 55 13.57 -4.00 -6.82
N PHE A 56 14.77 -4.41 -6.40
CA PHE A 56 15.88 -3.49 -6.17
C PHE A 56 16.67 -3.14 -7.43
N TYR A 57 16.71 -4.03 -8.42
CA TYR A 57 17.61 -3.89 -9.58
C TYR A 57 16.91 -3.87 -10.96
N GLY A 58 15.62 -4.23 -11.05
CA GLY A 58 14.87 -4.28 -12.31
C GLY A 58 15.07 -5.58 -13.07
#